data_AF-A0A9W9CQE3-F1
#
_entry.id   AF-A0A9W9CQE3-F1
#
_cell.length_a   1.000
_cell.length_b   1.000
_cell.length_c   1.000
_cell.angle_alpha   90.00
_cell.angle_beta   90.00
_cell.angle_gamma   90.00
#
_symmetry.space_group_name_H-M   'P 1'
#
loop_
_entity.id
_entity.type
_entity.pdbx_description
1 polymer ?
#
loop_
_entity_poly.entity_id
_entity_poly.type
_entity_poly.pdbx_seq_one_letter_code
_entity_poly.pdbx_strand_id
1 'polypeptide(L)'
;MKAKLRGFLPGMRWVPHDIPSPTDSTTKKSKSRNPFSLRPSDPYHGELRPRKSTISLTSQPDPELDRRTHAQGQSSFFARLPIELRRMVYEYVMGEETVHLTLGTKKNIRVLRLRWAIRALPYLRRGGRLAYREDTANWERGWAIIAGMQGLRDLYVALVDPSPQPLWERNWLELEEQLMVSVKQVKRPGWFELVLPYASCGTEWDMEDCRVRLRKPEGEDVEDEDN
;
A
#
# COMPACT_ATOMS: atom_id res chain seq x y z
N MET A 1 25.39 40.35 5.07
CA MET A 1 23.95 40.62 5.26
C MET A 1 23.22 39.29 5.41
N LYS A 2 22.61 39.02 6.57
CA LYS A 2 21.84 37.80 6.87
C LYS A 2 20.42 38.19 7.31
N ALA A 3 19.51 37.22 7.28
CA ALA A 3 18.11 37.26 7.71
C ALA A 3 17.09 37.91 6.76
N LYS A 4 16.19 37.08 6.23
CA LYS A 4 14.70 37.22 6.30
C LYS A 4 14.01 36.01 5.64
N LEU A 5 13.97 34.88 6.34
CA LEU A 5 13.10 33.74 6.04
C LEU A 5 12.66 33.07 7.36
N ARG A 6 11.73 33.73 8.05
CA ARG A 6 10.91 33.19 9.15
C ARG A 6 9.55 33.87 9.04
N GLY A 7 8.51 33.13 8.66
CA GLY A 7 7.21 33.75 8.36
C GLY A 7 6.09 32.84 7.82
N PHE A 8 6.21 31.51 7.91
CA PHE A 8 5.09 30.59 7.68
C PHE A 8 5.17 29.42 8.68
N LEU A 9 4.00 28.88 9.07
CA LEU A 9 3.74 27.93 10.16
C LEU A 9 3.69 28.51 11.59
N PRO A 10 2.62 29.23 11.96
CA PRO A 10 2.16 29.29 13.35
C PRO A 10 1.47 27.98 13.75
N GLY A 11 1.70 27.48 14.97
CA GLY A 11 0.69 26.70 15.70
C GLY A 11 0.82 25.18 15.82
N MET A 12 1.74 24.48 15.13
CA MET A 12 1.94 23.03 15.37
C MET A 12 3.03 22.76 16.41
N ARG A 13 2.64 22.71 17.68
CA ARG A 13 3.51 22.24 18.77
C ARG A 13 3.48 20.71 18.82
N TRP A 14 4.46 20.07 18.20
CA TRP A 14 4.72 18.64 18.43
C TRP A 14 5.10 18.44 19.91
N VAL A 15 4.36 17.59 20.62
CA VAL A 15 4.66 17.15 21.98
C VAL A 15 4.84 15.64 21.94
N PRO A 16 6.05 15.10 22.16
CA PRO A 16 6.25 13.66 22.29
C PRO A 16 5.45 13.14 23.50
N HIS A 17 4.70 12.04 23.31
CA HIS A 17 3.85 11.47 24.36
C HIS A 17 4.63 10.67 25.43
N ASP A 18 5.94 10.51 25.27
CA ASP A 18 6.79 9.65 26.12
C ASP A 18 7.54 10.42 27.21
N ILE A 19 6.84 11.30 27.94
CA ILE A 19 7.35 11.90 29.19
C ILE A 19 6.39 11.52 30.33
N PRO A 20 6.77 10.60 31.24
CA PRO A 20 5.96 10.29 32.41
C PRO A 20 5.95 11.47 33.40
N SER A 21 4.76 11.95 33.75
CA SER A 21 4.56 13.00 34.75
C SER A 21 4.95 12.53 36.16
N PRO A 22 5.71 13.31 36.95
CA PRO A 22 6.06 12.94 38.32
C PRO A 22 5.01 13.37 39.36
N THR A 23 4.74 12.49 40.34
CA THR A 23 4.22 12.75 41.71
C THR A 23 2.84 13.44 41.85
N ASP A 24 1.90 13.03 42.70
CA ASP A 24 1.87 12.09 43.85
C ASP A 24 0.37 11.72 44.15
N SER A 25 -0.09 10.88 45.10
CA SER A 25 0.52 10.14 46.21
C SER A 25 -0.36 8.97 46.73
N THR A 26 0.23 8.09 47.54
CA THR A 26 -0.41 7.12 48.48
C THR A 26 -1.45 6.12 47.93
N THR A 27 -1.17 4.80 47.94
CA THR A 27 -1.32 3.99 49.17
C THR A 27 -0.75 2.56 49.07
N LYS A 28 -0.28 2.07 50.23
CA LYS A 28 -0.20 0.67 50.70
C LYS A 28 0.69 -0.37 49.97
N LYS A 29 1.64 -0.88 50.75
CA LYS A 29 2.57 -2.00 50.49
C LYS A 29 1.85 -3.36 50.36
N SER A 30 2.38 -4.25 49.52
CA SER A 30 2.65 -5.64 49.93
C SER A 30 3.98 -6.13 49.30
N LYS A 31 4.52 -7.25 49.78
CA LYS A 31 5.97 -7.55 49.74
C LYS A 31 6.24 -9.03 49.43
N SER A 32 6.83 -9.35 48.29
CA SER A 32 7.30 -10.71 47.94
C SER A 32 8.39 -10.62 46.85
N ARG A 33 9.68 -10.63 47.23
CA ARG A 33 10.61 -11.78 47.12
C ARG A 33 11.01 -12.17 45.67
N ASN A 34 12.11 -11.59 45.20
CA ASN A 34 13.07 -12.31 44.33
C ASN A 34 13.74 -13.43 45.15
N PRO A 35 14.23 -14.50 44.49
CA PRO A 35 15.66 -14.50 44.17
C PRO A 35 15.98 -15.04 42.76
N PHE A 36 16.90 -14.36 42.07
CA PHE A 36 17.62 -14.94 40.93
C PHE A 36 18.56 -16.04 41.46
N SER A 37 18.30 -17.29 41.11
CA SER A 37 19.24 -18.39 41.34
C SER A 37 20.31 -18.40 40.24
N LEU A 38 21.45 -17.77 40.53
CA LEU A 38 22.67 -17.95 39.74
C LEU A 38 23.14 -19.40 39.86
N ARG A 39 23.14 -20.15 38.75
CA ARG A 39 23.76 -21.48 38.69
C ARG A 39 25.28 -21.33 38.48
N PRO A 40 26.12 -22.08 39.22
CA PRO A 40 27.56 -22.10 38.99
C PRO A 40 27.90 -22.82 37.67
N SER A 41 29.06 -22.49 37.12
CA SER A 41 29.56 -22.89 35.80
C SER A 41 30.28 -24.25 35.78
N ASP A 42 30.06 -25.03 34.72
CA ASP A 42 30.89 -26.18 34.37
C ASP A 42 32.27 -25.77 33.82
N PRO A 43 33.37 -26.45 34.21
CA PRO A 43 34.72 -26.16 33.74
C PRO A 43 35.06 -26.95 32.46
N TYR A 44 34.36 -26.69 31.36
CA TYR A 44 34.73 -27.20 30.03
C TYR A 44 34.77 -26.07 29.00
N HIS A 45 35.89 -25.34 28.98
CA HIS A 45 36.24 -24.42 27.90
C HIS A 45 36.64 -25.20 26.64
N GLY A 46 35.64 -25.66 25.89
CA GLY A 46 35.81 -25.90 24.46
C GLY A 46 36.24 -24.60 23.78
N GLU A 47 37.15 -24.68 22.80
CA GLU A 47 37.74 -23.52 22.14
C GLU A 47 36.68 -22.52 21.67
N LEU A 48 36.76 -21.29 22.17
CA LEU A 48 35.87 -20.20 21.77
C LEU A 48 36.14 -19.81 20.32
N ARG A 49 35.47 -20.49 19.38
CA ARG A 49 35.48 -20.10 17.97
C ARG A 49 35.07 -18.63 17.86
N PRO A 50 35.88 -17.75 17.22
CA PRO A 50 35.55 -16.35 17.06
C PRO A 50 34.16 -16.19 16.43
N ARG A 51 33.27 -15.51 17.15
CA ARG A 51 31.91 -15.23 16.67
C ARG A 51 32.04 -14.27 15.49
N LYS A 52 31.87 -14.77 14.26
CA LYS A 52 31.92 -13.95 13.04
C LYS A 52 30.92 -12.80 13.17
N SER A 53 31.43 -11.58 13.27
CA SER A 53 30.63 -10.37 13.32
C SER A 53 29.91 -10.15 11.99
N THR A 54 28.58 -10.07 12.01
CA THR A 54 27.72 -9.87 10.83
C THR A 54 27.80 -8.44 10.24
N ILE A 55 28.91 -7.73 10.48
CA ILE A 55 29.19 -6.37 10.00
C ILE A 55 30.61 -6.35 9.41
N SER A 56 30.82 -7.17 8.38
CA SER A 56 32.00 -7.04 7.53
C SER A 56 31.77 -5.88 6.56
N LEU A 57 32.31 -4.71 6.88
CA LEU A 57 32.42 -3.55 5.97
C LEU A 57 33.46 -3.81 4.85
N THR A 58 33.39 -4.97 4.21
CA THR A 58 34.20 -5.30 3.03
C THR A 58 33.52 -4.73 1.79
N SER A 59 34.17 -3.77 1.14
CA SER A 59 33.64 -2.98 0.00
C SER A 59 33.54 -3.76 -1.32
N GLN A 60 33.32 -5.07 -1.30
CA GLN A 60 33.01 -5.81 -2.51
C GLN A 60 31.51 -5.68 -2.81
N PRO A 61 31.11 -5.12 -3.96
CA PRO A 61 29.71 -5.04 -4.34
C PRO A 61 29.18 -6.45 -4.57
N ASP A 62 28.13 -6.82 -3.81
CA ASP A 62 27.47 -8.10 -3.95
C ASP A 62 26.54 -8.09 -5.18
N PRO A 63 26.85 -8.84 -6.25
CA PRO A 63 26.07 -8.84 -7.48
C PRO A 63 24.70 -9.51 -7.33
N GLU A 64 24.39 -10.15 -6.20
CA GLU A 64 23.08 -10.73 -5.91
C GLU A 64 22.12 -9.70 -5.29
N LEU A 65 22.64 -8.76 -4.48
CA LEU A 65 21.89 -7.62 -3.95
C LEU A 65 21.54 -6.59 -5.04
N ASP A 66 22.50 -6.25 -5.91
CA ASP A 66 22.31 -5.25 -6.98
C ASP A 66 21.23 -5.65 -8.01
N ARG A 67 20.91 -6.94 -8.13
CA ARG A 67 19.87 -7.44 -9.04
C ARG A 67 18.44 -7.06 -8.64
N ARG A 68 18.21 -6.61 -7.40
CA ARG A 68 16.85 -6.30 -6.88
C ARG A 68 16.43 -4.84 -6.97
N THR A 69 17.37 -3.90 -7.12
CA THR A 69 17.07 -2.46 -7.14
C THR A 69 17.32 -1.85 -8.51
N HIS A 70 16.35 -2.05 -9.42
CA HIS A 70 16.27 -1.25 -10.64
C HIS A 70 16.11 0.23 -10.23
N ALA A 71 17.08 1.07 -10.59
CA ALA A 71 17.05 2.50 -10.33
C ALA A 71 15.93 3.19 -11.16
N GLN A 72 14.70 3.18 -10.64
CA GLN A 72 13.71 4.18 -11.00
C GLN A 72 14.30 5.57 -10.69
N GLY A 73 13.96 6.56 -11.52
CA GLY A 73 14.24 7.97 -11.27
C GLY A 73 13.42 8.53 -10.11
N GLN A 74 13.61 7.98 -8.92
CA GLN A 74 12.93 8.42 -7.71
C GLN A 74 13.55 9.71 -7.19
N SER A 75 12.74 10.48 -6.45
CA SER A 75 13.20 11.67 -5.72
C SER A 75 14.52 11.38 -4.99
N SER A 76 15.49 12.28 -5.13
CA SER A 76 16.82 12.16 -4.52
C SER A 76 16.77 12.08 -2.98
N PHE A 77 15.65 12.48 -2.38
CA PHE A 77 15.32 12.26 -0.98
C PHE A 77 15.07 10.77 -0.67
N PHE A 78 14.22 10.09 -1.45
CA PHE A 78 13.90 8.67 -1.24
C PHE A 78 15.12 7.76 -1.45
N ALA A 79 15.98 8.08 -2.42
CA ALA A 79 17.23 7.34 -2.64
C ALA A 79 18.20 7.40 -1.44
N ARG A 80 18.08 8.42 -0.58
CA ARG A 80 18.90 8.59 0.65
C ARG A 80 18.30 7.96 1.90
N LEU A 81 17.04 7.50 1.84
CA LEU A 81 16.41 6.83 2.98
C LEU A 81 16.94 5.39 3.12
N PRO A 82 17.23 4.92 4.34
CA PRO A 82 17.39 3.49 4.65
C PRO A 82 16.25 2.66 4.09
N ILE A 83 16.52 1.38 3.76
CA ILE A 83 15.55 0.53 3.07
C ILE A 83 14.32 0.26 3.93
N GLU A 84 14.49 0.25 5.24
CA GLU A 84 13.45 0.12 6.27
C GLU A 84 12.48 1.31 6.20
N LEU A 85 12.99 2.54 6.16
CA LEU A 85 12.16 3.74 6.06
C LEU A 85 11.47 3.86 4.68
N ARG A 86 12.15 3.47 3.60
CA ARG A 86 11.47 3.34 2.29
C ARG A 86 10.32 2.36 2.37
N ARG A 87 10.54 1.19 2.99
CA ARG A 87 9.53 0.16 3.15
C ARG A 87 8.34 0.64 3.98
N MET A 88 8.58 1.26 5.14
CA MET A 88 7.54 1.88 5.96
C MET A 88 6.76 2.98 5.20
N VAL A 89 7.43 3.82 4.40
CA VAL A 89 6.74 4.85 3.62
C VAL A 89 5.94 4.23 2.47
N TYR A 90 6.43 3.18 1.81
CA TYR A 90 5.63 2.46 0.82
C TYR A 90 4.42 1.76 1.45
N GLU A 91 4.61 1.07 2.57
CA GLU A 91 3.56 0.42 3.35
C GLU A 91 2.51 1.42 3.85
N TYR A 92 2.92 2.60 4.30
CA TYR A 92 2.01 3.68 4.70
C TYR A 92 1.27 4.33 3.53
N VAL A 93 1.94 4.56 2.39
CA VAL A 93 1.35 5.25 1.23
C VAL A 93 0.45 4.30 0.41
N MET A 94 0.93 3.09 0.14
CA MET A 94 0.24 2.05 -0.63
C MET A 94 -0.77 1.27 0.22
N GLY A 95 -0.60 1.21 1.55
CA GLY A 95 -1.36 0.32 2.42
C GLY A 95 -0.92 -1.14 2.28
N GLU A 96 -1.81 -2.08 2.61
CA GLU A 96 -1.61 -3.53 2.41
C GLU A 96 -1.69 -3.98 0.93
N GLU A 97 -1.84 -3.05 -0.02
CA GLU A 97 -2.09 -3.35 -1.42
C GLU A 97 -0.87 -3.97 -2.11
N THR A 98 -0.90 -5.29 -2.28
CA THR A 98 0.18 -6.05 -2.90
C THR A 98 0.04 -6.04 -4.42
N VAL A 99 0.88 -5.24 -5.10
CA VAL A 99 0.96 -5.23 -6.57
C VAL A 99 1.87 -6.35 -7.06
N HIS A 100 1.29 -7.39 -7.66
CA HIS A 100 2.05 -8.52 -8.20
C HIS A 100 2.43 -8.26 -9.67
N LEU A 101 3.72 -8.02 -9.92
CA LEU A 101 4.29 -7.82 -11.25
C LEU A 101 5.08 -9.05 -11.72
N THR A 102 4.56 -9.78 -12.71
CA THR A 102 5.30 -10.87 -13.35
C THR A 102 6.05 -10.34 -14.58
N LEU A 103 7.36 -10.19 -14.43
CA LEU A 103 8.28 -9.76 -15.49
C LEU A 103 8.58 -10.92 -16.46
N GLY A 104 8.46 -10.67 -17.77
CA GLY A 104 8.87 -11.62 -18.80
C GLY A 104 10.40 -11.68 -19.02
N THR A 105 10.84 -12.66 -19.80
CA THR A 105 12.25 -12.80 -20.25
C THR A 105 12.75 -11.63 -21.12
N LYS A 106 11.83 -10.87 -21.72
CA LYS A 106 12.05 -9.49 -22.17
C LYS A 106 11.36 -8.59 -21.13
N LYS A 107 11.97 -7.44 -20.79
CA LYS A 107 11.62 -6.50 -19.68
C LYS A 107 10.22 -5.83 -19.78
N ASN A 108 9.20 -6.60 -20.11
CA ASN A 108 7.83 -6.21 -20.35
C ASN A 108 6.97 -6.97 -19.34
N ILE A 109 6.06 -6.26 -18.67
CA ILE A 109 5.08 -6.84 -17.78
C ILE A 109 4.04 -7.57 -18.64
N ARG A 110 3.86 -8.87 -18.43
CA ARG A 110 2.87 -9.69 -19.15
C ARG A 110 1.61 -9.95 -18.35
N VAL A 111 1.76 -10.07 -17.04
CA VAL A 111 0.69 -10.29 -16.07
C VAL A 111 0.73 -9.14 -15.08
N LEU A 112 -0.38 -8.44 -14.91
CA LEU A 112 -0.58 -7.43 -13.89
C LEU A 112 -1.77 -7.85 -13.02
N ARG A 113 -1.53 -8.10 -11.73
CA ARG A 113 -2.58 -8.26 -10.73
C ARG A 113 -2.44 -7.15 -9.71
N LEU A 114 -3.50 -6.36 -9.52
CA LEU A 114 -3.54 -5.29 -8.53
C LEU A 114 -4.90 -5.22 -7.83
N ARG A 115 -4.85 -4.82 -6.57
CA ARG A 115 -5.99 -4.33 -5.78
C ARG A 115 -5.91 -2.80 -5.81
N TRP A 116 -7.04 -2.11 -5.93
CA TRP A 116 -7.10 -0.66 -6.00
C TRP A 116 -8.18 -0.13 -5.06
N ALA A 117 -7.74 0.42 -3.93
CA ALA A 117 -8.58 1.06 -2.93
C ALA A 117 -9.15 2.40 -3.40
N ILE A 118 -10.48 2.52 -3.39
CA ILE A 118 -11.21 3.75 -3.72
C ILE A 118 -11.27 4.64 -2.48
N ARG A 119 -10.20 5.39 -2.22
CA ARG A 119 -10.13 6.32 -1.07
C ARG A 119 -11.05 7.54 -1.23
N ALA A 120 -11.33 7.92 -2.47
CA ALA A 120 -12.28 8.96 -2.83
C ALA A 120 -12.92 8.62 -4.18
N LEU A 121 -14.22 8.83 -4.33
CA LEU A 121 -14.96 8.42 -5.52
C LEU A 121 -14.65 9.34 -6.72
N PRO A 122 -14.08 8.82 -7.84
CA PRO A 122 -13.84 9.63 -9.03
C PRO A 122 -15.15 10.20 -9.59
N TYR A 123 -15.07 11.35 -10.25
CA TYR A 123 -16.21 12.06 -10.85
C TYR A 123 -17.30 12.58 -9.90
N LEU A 124 -17.31 12.21 -8.61
CA LEU A 124 -18.29 12.71 -7.64
C LEU A 124 -18.34 14.24 -7.64
N ARG A 125 -19.53 14.81 -7.77
CA ARG A 125 -19.75 16.26 -7.80
C ARG A 125 -20.45 16.76 -6.54
N ARG A 126 -20.00 17.91 -6.03
CA ARG A 126 -20.66 18.66 -4.95
C ARG A 126 -20.78 20.13 -5.37
N GLY A 127 -22.02 20.64 -5.47
CA GLY A 127 -22.28 22.01 -5.93
C GLY A 127 -21.77 22.29 -7.35
N GLY A 128 -21.90 21.32 -8.27
CA GLY A 128 -21.49 21.45 -9.67
C GLY A 128 -19.98 21.32 -9.95
N ARG A 129 -19.14 21.18 -8.91
CA ARG A 129 -17.68 20.95 -9.04
C ARG A 129 -17.33 19.52 -8.63
N LEU A 130 -16.23 18.98 -9.17
CA LEU A 130 -15.67 17.73 -8.68
C LEU A 130 -15.27 17.86 -7.21
N ALA A 131 -15.70 16.92 -6.37
CA ALA A 131 -15.35 16.86 -4.95
C ALA A 131 -13.90 16.39 -4.75
N TYR A 132 -13.44 15.45 -5.60
CA TYR A 132 -12.12 14.83 -5.53
C TYR A 132 -11.44 14.92 -6.91
N ARG A 133 -10.83 16.09 -7.19
CA ARG A 133 -10.25 16.36 -8.51
C ARG A 133 -9.00 15.53 -8.76
N GLU A 134 -8.18 15.37 -7.72
CA GLU A 134 -6.93 14.63 -7.71
C GLU A 134 -7.19 13.15 -7.96
N ASP A 135 -8.14 12.54 -7.24
CA ASP A 135 -8.55 11.14 -7.41
C ASP A 135 -9.19 10.89 -8.78
N THR A 136 -9.97 11.84 -9.31
CA THR A 136 -10.49 11.78 -10.69
C THR A 136 -9.34 11.76 -11.71
N ALA A 137 -8.33 12.62 -11.56
CA ALA A 137 -7.17 12.64 -12.44
C ALA A 137 -6.28 11.39 -12.27
N ASN A 138 -6.21 10.81 -11.07
CA ASN A 138 -5.48 9.57 -10.79
C ASN A 138 -6.18 8.35 -11.41
N TRP A 139 -7.52 8.30 -11.37
CA TRP A 139 -8.33 7.28 -12.04
C TRP A 139 -8.05 7.26 -13.55
N GLU A 140 -8.26 8.39 -14.21
CA GLU A 140 -8.02 8.56 -15.66
C GLU A 140 -6.58 8.20 -16.05
N ARG A 141 -5.60 8.72 -15.29
CA ARG A 141 -4.19 8.47 -15.55
C ARG A 141 -3.80 7.01 -15.33
N GLY A 142 -4.32 6.35 -14.29
CA GLY A 142 -4.04 4.95 -13.99
C GLY A 142 -4.50 4.03 -15.12
N TRP A 143 -5.75 4.19 -15.55
CA TRP A 143 -6.30 3.45 -16.69
C TRP A 143 -5.59 3.76 -18.01
N ALA A 144 -5.25 5.02 -18.28
CA ALA A 144 -4.47 5.40 -19.46
C ALA A 144 -3.06 4.77 -19.48
N ILE A 145 -2.39 4.67 -18.32
CA ILE A 145 -1.10 3.96 -18.20
C ILE A 145 -1.28 2.47 -18.53
N ILE A 146 -2.28 1.81 -17.95
CA ILE A 146 -2.58 0.39 -18.17
C ILE A 146 -2.88 0.13 -19.66
N ALA A 147 -3.72 0.94 -20.28
CA ALA A 147 -4.00 0.88 -21.73
C ALA A 147 -2.73 1.08 -22.59
N GLY A 148 -1.81 1.94 -22.13
CA GLY A 148 -0.51 2.19 -22.75
C GLY A 148 0.49 1.04 -22.68
N MET A 149 0.33 0.07 -21.76
CA MET A 149 1.29 -1.01 -21.54
C MET A 149 1.46 -1.90 -22.80
N GLN A 150 2.71 -2.09 -23.23
CA GLN A 150 3.03 -2.91 -24.40
C GLN A 150 3.40 -4.34 -23.99
N GLY A 151 2.62 -5.30 -24.48
CA GLY A 151 2.84 -6.73 -24.20
C GLY A 151 2.18 -7.25 -22.91
N LEU A 152 1.36 -6.43 -22.24
CA LEU A 152 0.43 -6.89 -21.22
C LEU A 152 -0.58 -7.85 -21.87
N ARG A 153 -0.70 -9.06 -21.32
CA ARG A 153 -1.59 -10.12 -21.81
C ARG A 153 -2.73 -10.40 -20.85
N ASP A 154 -2.40 -10.40 -19.56
CA ASP A 154 -3.26 -10.86 -18.49
C ASP A 154 -3.39 -9.73 -17.47
N LEU A 155 -4.61 -9.20 -17.32
CA LEU A 155 -4.91 -8.11 -16.39
C LEU A 155 -5.99 -8.56 -15.42
N TYR A 156 -5.71 -8.44 -14.12
CA TYR A 156 -6.69 -8.62 -13.06
C TYR A 156 -6.66 -7.40 -12.15
N VAL A 157 -7.79 -6.72 -12.02
CA VAL A 157 -7.96 -5.54 -11.16
C VAL A 157 -9.10 -5.83 -10.19
N ALA A 158 -8.86 -5.71 -8.89
CA ALA A 158 -9.90 -5.73 -7.87
C ALA A 158 -10.08 -4.35 -7.27
N LEU A 159 -11.22 -3.72 -7.55
CA LEU A 159 -11.63 -2.45 -6.96
C LEU A 159 -12.20 -2.71 -5.57
N VAL A 160 -11.79 -1.93 -4.57
CA VAL A 160 -12.22 -2.13 -3.18
C VAL A 160 -12.54 -0.79 -2.53
N ASP A 161 -13.67 -0.69 -1.85
CA ASP A 161 -13.89 0.39 -0.89
C ASP A 161 -13.25 -0.02 0.46
N PRO A 162 -12.21 0.69 0.95
CA PRO A 162 -11.61 0.40 2.25
C PRO A 162 -12.46 0.92 3.43
N SER A 163 -13.61 1.55 3.16
CA SER A 163 -14.50 2.09 4.18
C SER A 163 -15.17 0.96 4.98
N PRO A 164 -15.39 1.12 6.30
CA PRO A 164 -16.02 0.10 7.16
C PRO A 164 -17.52 -0.11 6.89
N GLN A 165 -18.10 0.70 6.01
CA GLN A 165 -19.46 0.66 5.50
C GLN A 165 -19.40 1.03 4.02
N PRO A 166 -20.34 0.60 3.16
CA PRO A 166 -20.34 0.91 1.72
C PRO A 166 -20.70 2.40 1.46
N LEU A 167 -19.81 3.31 1.85
CA LEU A 167 -20.02 4.76 1.84
C LEU A 167 -20.21 5.31 0.42
N TRP A 168 -19.55 4.69 -0.56
CA TRP A 168 -19.61 5.16 -1.95
C TRP A 168 -20.59 4.39 -2.82
N GLU A 169 -21.19 3.28 -2.37
CA GLU A 169 -22.00 2.37 -3.21
C GLU A 169 -23.08 3.07 -4.02
N ARG A 170 -23.98 3.84 -3.38
CA ARG A 170 -25.05 4.54 -4.11
C ARG A 170 -24.49 5.50 -5.16
N ASN A 171 -23.49 6.29 -4.79
CA ASN A 171 -22.87 7.26 -5.69
C ASN A 171 -22.02 6.58 -6.79
N TRP A 172 -21.51 5.36 -6.53
CA TRP A 172 -20.80 4.54 -7.51
C TRP A 172 -21.75 4.08 -8.59
N LEU A 173 -22.92 3.54 -8.22
CA LEU A 173 -23.97 3.13 -9.17
C LEU A 173 -24.45 4.32 -10.02
N GLU A 174 -24.63 5.49 -9.41
CA GLU A 174 -24.96 6.75 -10.13
C GLU A 174 -23.87 7.20 -11.14
N LEU A 175 -22.62 6.77 -10.98
CA LEU A 175 -21.46 7.17 -11.80
C LEU A 175 -20.85 6.00 -12.60
N GLU A 176 -21.44 4.81 -12.55
CA GLU A 176 -20.81 3.56 -13.00
C GLU A 176 -20.46 3.60 -14.49
N GLU A 177 -21.40 4.08 -15.33
CA GLU A 177 -21.18 4.31 -16.76
C GLU A 177 -19.98 5.24 -17.01
N GLN A 178 -19.90 6.37 -16.29
CA GLN A 178 -18.81 7.33 -16.43
C GLN A 178 -17.46 6.77 -15.95
N LEU A 179 -17.46 5.95 -14.89
CA LEU A 179 -16.28 5.27 -14.39
C LEU A 179 -15.74 4.27 -15.43
N MET A 180 -16.62 3.54 -16.11
CA MET A 180 -16.26 2.56 -17.14
C MET A 180 -15.63 3.18 -18.40
N VAL A 181 -15.88 4.47 -18.71
CA VAL A 181 -15.26 5.16 -19.87
C VAL A 181 -13.73 5.08 -19.87
N SER A 182 -13.11 5.14 -18.69
CA SER A 182 -11.64 4.96 -18.57
C SER A 182 -11.21 3.50 -18.73
N VAL A 183 -11.99 2.56 -18.17
CA VAL A 183 -11.75 1.11 -18.25
C VAL A 183 -11.76 0.62 -19.70
N LYS A 184 -12.74 1.06 -20.52
CA LYS A 184 -12.91 0.71 -21.94
C LYS A 184 -11.68 0.99 -22.82
N GLN A 185 -10.78 1.86 -22.39
CA GLN A 185 -9.55 2.19 -23.14
C GLN A 185 -8.53 1.04 -23.12
N VAL A 186 -8.66 0.09 -22.18
CA VAL A 186 -7.76 -1.06 -22.03
C VAL A 186 -8.13 -2.18 -23.00
N LYS A 187 -7.83 -1.98 -24.30
CA LYS A 187 -8.17 -2.91 -25.39
C LYS A 187 -7.13 -4.02 -25.67
N ARG A 188 -5.96 -3.97 -25.01
CA ARG A 188 -4.78 -4.82 -25.35
C ARG A 188 -4.69 -6.20 -24.68
N PRO A 189 -5.04 -6.39 -23.40
CA PRO A 189 -4.93 -7.71 -22.76
C PRO A 189 -5.77 -8.75 -23.50
N GLY A 190 -5.24 -9.96 -23.62
CA GLY A 190 -5.99 -11.12 -24.13
C GLY A 190 -7.02 -11.62 -23.12
N TRP A 191 -6.73 -11.46 -21.83
CA TRP A 191 -7.61 -11.71 -20.70
C TRP A 191 -7.57 -10.50 -19.77
N PHE A 192 -8.74 -9.92 -19.47
CA PHE A 192 -8.92 -8.83 -18.54
C PHE A 192 -10.12 -9.14 -17.64
N GLU A 193 -9.90 -9.26 -16.33
CA GLU A 193 -10.95 -9.33 -15.32
C GLU A 193 -10.90 -8.09 -14.42
N LEU A 194 -12.09 -7.50 -14.20
CA LEU A 194 -12.30 -6.38 -13.29
C LEU A 194 -13.34 -6.80 -12.24
N VAL A 195 -12.89 -6.97 -11.00
CA VAL A 195 -13.78 -7.15 -9.85
C VAL A 195 -14.23 -5.77 -9.39
N LEU A 196 -15.55 -5.57 -9.39
CA LEU A 196 -16.22 -4.34 -8.98
C LEU A 196 -16.30 -4.26 -7.44
N PRO A 197 -16.43 -3.06 -6.85
CA PRO A 197 -16.33 -2.89 -5.41
C PRO A 197 -17.56 -3.36 -4.61
N TYR A 198 -18.73 -3.52 -5.25
CA TYR A 198 -19.99 -3.88 -4.57
C TYR A 198 -20.76 -4.98 -5.32
N ALA A 199 -21.52 -5.77 -4.57
CA ALA A 199 -22.40 -6.81 -5.13
C ALA A 199 -23.60 -6.22 -5.92
N SER A 200 -23.94 -4.94 -5.71
CA SER A 200 -24.98 -4.21 -6.43
C SER A 200 -24.58 -3.76 -7.84
N CYS A 201 -23.28 -3.72 -8.16
CA CYS A 201 -22.78 -3.21 -9.44
C CYS A 201 -23.24 -4.05 -10.65
N GLY A 202 -23.35 -3.38 -11.81
CA GLY A 202 -23.73 -4.00 -13.07
C GLY A 202 -22.58 -4.78 -13.71
N THR A 203 -22.85 -6.00 -14.20
CA THR A 203 -21.90 -6.79 -15.00
C THR A 203 -22.14 -6.71 -16.51
N GLU A 204 -23.33 -6.27 -16.91
CA GLU A 204 -23.83 -6.31 -18.30
C GLU A 204 -23.58 -5.00 -19.09
N TRP A 205 -22.53 -4.25 -18.75
CA TRP A 205 -22.17 -3.02 -19.47
C TRP A 205 -21.64 -3.34 -20.88
N ASP A 206 -22.03 -2.57 -21.88
CA ASP A 206 -21.41 -2.64 -23.21
C ASP A 206 -19.98 -2.10 -23.15
N MET A 207 -19.00 -3.00 -23.24
CA MET A 207 -17.58 -2.68 -23.17
C MET A 207 -16.92 -2.48 -24.55
N GLU A 208 -17.70 -2.44 -25.63
CA GLU A 208 -17.22 -2.25 -27.01
C GLU A 208 -16.12 -3.29 -27.38
N ASP A 209 -14.97 -2.85 -27.89
CA ASP A 209 -13.82 -3.73 -28.18
C ASP A 209 -13.04 -4.19 -26.91
N CYS A 210 -13.38 -3.67 -25.71
CA CYS A 210 -12.66 -3.99 -24.49
C CYS A 210 -13.07 -5.37 -23.97
N ARG A 211 -12.12 -6.31 -23.96
CA ARG A 211 -12.32 -7.72 -23.56
C ARG A 211 -12.42 -7.94 -22.05
N VAL A 212 -12.88 -6.92 -21.31
CA VAL A 212 -12.98 -7.00 -19.86
C VAL A 212 -14.19 -7.83 -19.46
N ARG A 213 -13.98 -8.72 -18.51
CA ARG A 213 -15.03 -9.45 -17.80
C ARG A 213 -15.25 -8.77 -16.46
N LEU A 214 -16.41 -8.15 -16.31
CA LEU A 214 -16.84 -7.59 -15.05
C LEU A 214 -17.27 -8.73 -14.12
N ARG A 215 -16.76 -8.74 -12.89
CA ARG A 215 -17.17 -9.66 -11.84
C ARG A 215 -17.63 -8.85 -10.63
N LYS A 216 -18.66 -9.35 -9.96
CA LYS A 216 -19.02 -8.89 -8.61
C LYS A 216 -17.92 -9.31 -7.63
N PRO A 217 -17.74 -8.62 -6.50
CA PRO A 217 -16.88 -9.14 -5.44
C PRO A 217 -17.43 -10.52 -5.05
N GLU A 218 -16.53 -11.47 -4.82
CA GLU A 218 -16.91 -12.73 -4.16
C GLU A 218 -17.36 -12.31 -2.77
N GLY A 219 -18.67 -12.43 -2.51
CA GLY A 219 -19.18 -12.25 -1.17
C GLY A 219 -18.49 -13.27 -0.26
N GLU A 220 -18.19 -12.86 0.96
CA GLU A 220 -18.32 -13.83 2.03
C GLU A 220 -19.79 -14.22 1.99
N ASP A 221 -20.08 -15.39 1.40
CA ASP A 221 -21.32 -16.10 1.67
C ASP A 221 -21.27 -16.34 3.17
N VAL A 222 -21.86 -15.41 3.92
CA VAL A 222 -22.06 -15.56 5.35
C VAL A 222 -23.00 -16.74 5.44
N GLU A 223 -22.43 -17.90 5.76
CA GLU A 223 -23.17 -19.05 6.22
C GLU A 223 -23.89 -18.56 7.48
N ASP A 224 -25.12 -18.09 7.29
CA ASP A 224 -26.06 -17.79 8.37
C ASP A 224 -26.30 -19.14 9.09
N GLU A 225 -25.43 -19.45 10.06
CA GLU A 225 -25.57 -20.60 10.94
C GLU A 225 -26.89 -20.43 11.72
N ASP A 226 -27.94 -21.09 11.23
CA ASP A 226 -29.27 -21.18 11.84
C ASP A 226 -29.14 -21.53 13.34
N ASN A 227 -29.44 -20.56 14.23
CA ASN A 227 -29.40 -20.73 15.68
C ASN A 227 -30.50 -19.92 16.42
#